data_AF-A0A1M3NH47-F1
#
_entry.id   AF-A0A1M3NH47-F1
#
_cell.length_a   1.000
_cell.length_b   1.000
_cell.length_c   1.000
_cell.angle_alpha   90.00
_cell.angle_beta   90.00
_cell.angle_gamma   90.00
#
_symmetry.space_group_name_H-M   'P 1'
#
loop_
_entity.id
_entity.type
_entity.pdbx_description
1 polymer ?
#
loop_
_entity_poly.entity_id
_entity_poly.type
_entity_poly.pdbx_seq_one_letter_code
_entity_poly.pdbx_strand_id
1 'polypeptide(L)'
;MHLDRSIADQTATDRVRGIVAKNAQLPRDLAAEDAIAAVMCTLMDRLTSGEVHHVVEALPASMRPLFATCVRHRTGKPTMRFDRVEFLARVAEHLDVTPAHAELVCEVVFEAVRSELPDKLVDDVAHQLPHGLQQLWLSGMRFEPPPEEVTLSSRDARLAIEEEIERSVSLPPGITSMNAFSAVMCVLAARVSGGEARELSLGLPDTLRGLVKRCSLHRAEESETFDREELLRRVGAHLAIEPSDAEPIVRAVFKAAKRVLPEKAVDDVGSQLPVPLRELWQGA
;
A
#
# COMPACT_ATOMS: atom_id res chain seq x y z
N MET A 1 9.11 29.10 -32.29
CA MET A 1 9.91 27.91 -31.93
C MET A 1 10.31 27.84 -30.45
N HIS A 2 10.97 28.84 -29.84
CA HIS A 2 11.26 28.80 -28.38
C HIS A 2 10.00 29.02 -27.51
N LEU A 3 9.09 29.91 -27.93
CA LEU A 3 7.82 30.16 -27.24
C LEU A 3 6.85 28.97 -27.33
N ASP A 4 6.72 28.33 -28.49
CA ASP A 4 5.83 27.15 -28.66
C ASP A 4 6.27 25.95 -27.83
N ARG A 5 7.60 25.73 -27.72
CA ARG A 5 8.17 24.68 -26.87
C ARG A 5 7.97 24.99 -25.39
N SER A 6 8.11 26.27 -24.98
CA SER A 6 7.88 26.70 -23.59
C SER A 6 6.41 26.58 -23.16
N ILE A 7 5.46 26.85 -24.06
CA ILE A 7 4.02 26.72 -23.78
C ILE A 7 3.63 25.23 -23.69
N ALA A 8 4.08 24.40 -24.63
CA ALA A 8 3.85 22.96 -24.59
C ALA A 8 4.44 22.30 -23.33
N ASP A 9 5.60 22.80 -22.87
CA ASP A 9 6.31 22.34 -21.68
C ASP A 9 5.60 22.75 -20.38
N GLN A 10 5.12 24.00 -20.27
CA GLN A 10 4.28 24.43 -19.13
C GLN A 10 2.99 23.61 -19.04
N THR A 11 2.41 23.30 -20.20
CA THR A 11 1.20 22.47 -20.31
C THR A 11 1.45 21.06 -19.79
N ALA A 12 2.66 20.49 -19.89
CA ALA A 12 2.96 19.15 -19.40
C ALA A 12 2.89 19.04 -17.88
N THR A 13 3.51 19.98 -17.15
CA THR A 13 3.41 20.03 -15.68
C THR A 13 1.95 20.22 -15.24
N ASP A 14 1.21 21.12 -15.90
CA ASP A 14 -0.20 21.34 -15.59
C ASP A 14 -1.08 20.12 -15.88
N ARG A 15 -0.81 19.38 -16.97
CA ARG A 15 -1.50 18.12 -17.29
C ARG A 15 -1.25 17.06 -16.23
N VAL A 16 0.02 16.77 -15.92
CA VAL A 16 0.38 15.74 -14.92
C VAL A 16 -0.25 16.08 -13.57
N ARG A 17 -0.09 17.34 -13.13
CA ARG A 17 -0.71 17.82 -11.89
C ARG A 17 -2.23 17.70 -11.91
N GLY A 18 -2.87 18.10 -13.02
CA GLY A 18 -4.32 18.02 -13.18
C GLY A 18 -4.84 16.59 -13.14
N ILE A 19 -4.13 15.64 -13.76
CA ILE A 19 -4.47 14.21 -13.71
C ILE A 19 -4.36 13.70 -12.27
N VAL A 20 -3.27 14.01 -11.57
CA VAL A 20 -3.06 13.55 -10.19
C VAL A 20 -4.10 14.17 -9.25
N ALA A 21 -4.29 15.49 -9.28
CA ALA A 21 -5.26 16.18 -8.43
C ALA A 21 -6.70 15.69 -8.63
N LYS A 22 -7.07 15.31 -9.87
CA LYS A 22 -8.42 14.86 -10.19
C LYS A 22 -8.67 13.39 -9.84
N ASN A 23 -7.68 12.52 -10.01
CA ASN A 23 -7.90 11.07 -9.98
C ASN A 23 -7.28 10.36 -8.77
N ALA A 24 -6.25 10.91 -8.14
CA ALA A 24 -5.55 10.25 -7.02
C ALA A 24 -6.29 10.37 -5.68
N GLN A 25 -7.42 11.09 -5.64
CA GLN A 25 -8.25 11.31 -4.45
C GLN A 25 -7.43 11.75 -3.24
N LEU A 26 -6.56 12.74 -3.44
CA LEU A 26 -5.64 13.19 -2.41
C LEU A 26 -6.40 13.80 -1.21
N PRO A 27 -5.87 13.65 0.02
CA PRO A 27 -6.36 14.41 1.16
C PRO A 27 -6.35 15.92 0.86
N ARG A 28 -7.27 16.67 1.47
CA ARG A 28 -7.48 18.10 1.14
C ARG A 28 -6.26 18.98 1.37
N ASP A 29 -5.38 18.59 2.28
CA ASP A 29 -4.15 19.25 2.67
C ASP A 29 -2.92 18.76 1.91
N LEU A 30 -3.05 17.73 1.06
CA LEU A 30 -1.96 17.17 0.27
C LEU A 30 -1.98 17.74 -1.15
N ALA A 31 -0.88 18.40 -1.55
CA ALA A 31 -0.75 18.89 -2.93
C ALA A 31 -0.39 17.76 -3.90
N ALA A 32 -0.82 17.88 -5.16
CA ALA A 32 -0.47 16.92 -6.20
C ALA A 32 1.03 16.86 -6.47
N GLU A 33 1.73 17.98 -6.33
CA GLU A 33 3.18 18.07 -6.42
C GLU A 33 3.89 17.23 -5.35
N ASP A 34 3.37 17.20 -4.12
CA ASP A 34 3.91 16.38 -3.04
C ASP A 34 3.70 14.89 -3.31
N ALA A 35 2.50 14.51 -3.80
CA ALA A 35 2.22 13.15 -4.23
C ALA A 35 3.15 12.68 -5.37
N ILE A 36 3.33 13.50 -6.40
CA ILE A 36 4.25 13.23 -7.52
C ILE A 36 5.68 13.08 -7.01
N ALA A 37 6.13 13.99 -6.15
CA ALA A 37 7.48 13.97 -5.60
C ALA A 37 7.70 12.73 -4.73
N ALA A 38 6.78 12.36 -3.84
CA ALA A 38 6.91 11.19 -2.97
C ALA A 38 7.02 9.88 -3.75
N VAL A 39 6.12 9.67 -4.72
CA VAL A 39 6.11 8.46 -5.56
C VAL A 39 7.40 8.38 -6.39
N MET A 40 7.76 9.46 -7.08
CA MET A 40 8.92 9.45 -7.98
C MET A 40 10.25 9.43 -7.20
N CYS A 41 10.36 10.11 -6.06
CA CYS A 41 11.52 9.97 -5.17
C CYS A 41 11.71 8.51 -4.74
N THR A 42 10.63 7.84 -4.31
CA THR A 42 10.69 6.44 -3.89
C THR A 42 11.07 5.54 -5.07
N LEU A 43 10.55 5.79 -6.28
CA LEU A 43 10.92 5.02 -7.47
C LEU A 43 12.40 5.20 -7.80
N MET A 44 12.90 6.44 -7.78
CA MET A 44 14.29 6.79 -8.09
C MET A 44 15.29 6.17 -7.11
N ASP A 45 14.91 5.93 -5.85
CA ASP A 45 15.75 5.21 -4.87
C ASP A 45 16.05 3.77 -5.31
N ARG A 46 15.16 3.15 -6.09
CA ARG A 46 15.33 1.79 -6.59
C ARG A 46 16.14 1.69 -7.88
N LEU A 47 15.94 2.64 -8.78
CA LEU A 47 16.54 2.60 -10.12
C LEU A 47 18.08 2.69 -10.03
N THR A 48 18.81 2.38 -11.11
CA THR A 48 20.25 2.71 -11.15
C THR A 48 20.46 4.21 -11.34
N SER A 49 21.64 4.75 -10.99
CA SER A 49 21.92 6.18 -11.16
C SER A 49 21.85 6.62 -12.62
N GLY A 50 22.26 5.75 -13.56
CA GLY A 50 22.13 6.00 -15.00
C GLY A 50 20.66 6.08 -15.44
N GLU A 51 19.82 5.19 -14.92
CA GLU A 51 18.39 5.21 -15.24
C GLU A 51 17.67 6.45 -14.69
N VAL A 52 17.98 6.85 -13.45
CA VAL A 52 17.45 8.10 -12.89
C VAL A 52 17.83 9.29 -13.78
N HIS A 53 19.05 9.31 -14.33
CA HIS A 53 19.48 10.35 -15.24
C HIS A 53 18.66 10.33 -16.54
N HIS A 54 18.46 9.17 -17.17
CA HIS A 54 17.64 9.05 -18.37
C HIS A 54 16.20 9.52 -18.14
N VAL A 55 15.58 9.15 -17.02
CA VAL A 55 14.24 9.63 -16.63
C VAL A 55 14.20 11.15 -16.53
N VAL A 56 15.12 11.76 -15.79
CA VAL A 56 15.15 13.22 -15.58
C VAL A 56 15.44 13.99 -16.89
N GLU A 57 16.28 13.44 -17.77
CA GLU A 57 16.58 14.06 -19.06
C GLU A 57 15.40 13.99 -20.03
N ALA A 58 14.67 12.87 -20.06
CA ALA A 58 13.53 12.67 -20.95
C ALA A 58 12.30 13.48 -20.53
N LEU A 59 12.18 13.81 -19.25
CA LEU A 59 11.06 14.61 -18.75
C LEU A 59 11.04 16.04 -19.34
N PRO A 60 9.84 16.61 -19.57
CA PRO A 60 9.64 18.02 -19.83
C PRO A 60 10.43 18.91 -18.86
N ALA A 61 11.02 19.99 -19.36
CA ALA A 61 11.92 20.84 -18.57
C ALA A 61 11.18 21.47 -17.37
N SER A 62 9.90 21.79 -17.54
CA SER A 62 9.00 22.28 -16.50
C SER A 62 8.81 21.31 -15.33
N MET A 63 8.95 20.00 -15.56
CA MET A 63 8.77 18.96 -14.54
C MET A 63 10.06 18.68 -13.75
N ARG A 64 11.24 18.95 -14.33
CA ARG A 64 12.54 18.67 -13.69
C ARG A 64 12.69 19.28 -12.28
N PRO A 65 12.21 20.51 -12.00
CA PRO A 65 12.25 21.07 -10.64
C PRO A 65 11.53 20.22 -9.58
N LEU A 66 10.45 19.51 -9.94
CA LEU A 66 9.72 18.62 -9.02
C LEU A 66 10.61 17.49 -8.48
N PHE A 67 11.62 17.09 -9.25
CA PHE A 67 12.49 15.95 -8.93
C PHE A 67 13.90 16.38 -8.46
N ALA A 68 14.22 17.68 -8.49
CA ALA A 68 15.54 18.18 -8.13
C ALA A 68 15.97 17.79 -6.70
N THR A 69 15.01 17.72 -5.77
CA THR A 69 15.26 17.26 -4.41
C THR A 69 15.51 15.75 -4.35
N CYS A 70 14.75 14.94 -5.08
CA CYS A 70 14.95 13.49 -5.18
C CYS A 70 16.36 13.14 -5.71
N VAL A 71 16.77 13.79 -6.81
CA VAL A 71 18.09 13.56 -7.44
C VAL A 71 19.23 13.90 -6.47
N ARG A 72 19.11 15.01 -5.72
CA ARG A 72 20.09 15.39 -4.69
C ARG A 72 20.16 14.37 -3.57
N HIS A 73 19.02 13.88 -3.08
CA HIS A 73 18.96 12.86 -2.02
C HIS A 73 19.63 11.53 -2.42
N ARG A 74 19.65 11.21 -3.73
CA ARG A 74 20.22 9.99 -4.29
C ARG A 74 21.69 10.08 -4.71
N THR A 75 22.24 11.28 -4.82
CA THR A 75 23.61 11.46 -5.30
C THR A 75 24.59 10.72 -4.36
N GLY A 76 25.32 9.75 -4.92
CA GLY A 76 26.30 8.93 -4.18
C GLY A 76 25.71 7.78 -3.34
N LYS A 77 24.39 7.52 -3.39
CA LYS A 77 23.77 6.42 -2.65
C LYS A 77 23.56 5.16 -3.51
N PRO A 78 23.75 3.95 -2.95
CA PRO A 78 23.43 2.72 -3.67
C PRO A 78 21.94 2.61 -3.98
N THR A 79 21.59 1.73 -4.91
CA THR A 79 20.18 1.43 -5.18
C THR A 79 19.56 0.69 -4.00
N MET A 80 18.32 1.04 -3.66
CA MET A 80 17.56 0.37 -2.62
C MET A 80 16.81 -0.84 -3.17
N ARG A 81 16.83 -1.94 -2.42
CA ARG A 81 16.11 -3.18 -2.76
C ARG A 81 14.89 -3.35 -1.86
N PHE A 82 13.72 -3.03 -2.40
CA PHE A 82 12.38 -3.27 -1.83
C PHE A 82 11.39 -3.80 -2.88
N ASP A 83 10.35 -4.53 -2.49
CA ASP A 83 9.30 -5.01 -3.40
C ASP A 83 8.16 -3.98 -3.58
N ARG A 84 7.01 -4.39 -4.17
CA ARG A 84 5.83 -3.51 -4.33
C ARG A 84 5.29 -3.09 -2.97
N VAL A 85 5.19 -3.99 -2.01
CA VAL A 85 4.55 -3.71 -0.72
C VAL A 85 5.40 -2.74 0.11
N GLU A 86 6.72 -2.95 0.15
CA GLU A 86 7.61 -2.01 0.81
C GLU A 86 7.68 -0.66 0.05
N PHE A 87 7.57 -0.65 -1.27
CA PHE A 87 7.43 0.59 -2.05
C PHE A 87 6.18 1.38 -1.63
N LEU A 88 5.02 0.72 -1.57
CA LEU A 88 3.76 1.34 -1.15
C LEU A 88 3.81 1.83 0.30
N ALA A 89 4.41 1.06 1.21
CA ALA A 89 4.59 1.46 2.60
C ALA A 89 5.43 2.74 2.74
N ARG A 90 6.50 2.87 1.95
CA ARG A 90 7.35 4.07 1.93
C ARG A 90 6.63 5.30 1.37
N VAL A 91 5.86 5.13 0.30
CA VAL A 91 5.03 6.21 -0.26
C VAL A 91 3.95 6.63 0.73
N ALA A 92 3.29 5.65 1.36
CA ALA A 92 2.29 5.88 2.40
C ALA A 92 2.85 6.67 3.59
N GLU A 93 4.03 6.30 4.08
CA GLU A 93 4.73 7.02 5.16
C GLU A 93 5.09 8.46 4.76
N HIS A 94 5.55 8.67 3.52
CA HIS A 94 5.88 10.01 3.02
C HIS A 94 4.63 10.90 2.95
N LEU A 95 3.50 10.36 2.52
CA LEU A 95 2.26 11.11 2.28
C LEU A 95 1.30 11.13 3.48
N ASP A 96 1.62 10.41 4.57
CA ASP A 96 0.75 10.17 5.72
C ASP A 96 -0.63 9.56 5.37
N VAL A 97 -0.64 8.65 4.40
CA VAL A 97 -1.85 7.93 3.95
C VAL A 97 -1.75 6.43 4.23
N THR A 98 -2.82 5.67 4.00
CA THR A 98 -2.73 4.20 4.06
C THR A 98 -1.96 3.63 2.87
N PRO A 99 -1.36 2.43 3.00
CA PRO A 99 -0.75 1.74 1.85
C PRO A 99 -1.73 1.44 0.71
N ALA A 100 -3.01 1.20 1.01
CA ALA A 100 -4.07 1.09 0.00
C ALA A 100 -4.26 2.42 -0.76
N HIS A 101 -4.28 3.56 -0.05
CA HIS A 101 -4.32 4.87 -0.71
C HIS A 101 -3.08 5.11 -1.56
N ALA A 102 -1.91 4.78 -1.02
CA ALA A 102 -0.65 4.94 -1.73
C ALA A 102 -0.64 4.13 -3.03
N GLU A 103 -1.28 2.96 -3.07
CA GLU A 103 -1.43 2.16 -4.30
C GLU A 103 -2.18 2.94 -5.39
N LEU A 104 -3.35 3.50 -5.06
CA LEU A 104 -4.10 4.38 -5.96
C LEU A 104 -3.27 5.59 -6.43
N VAL A 105 -2.60 6.26 -5.50
CA VAL A 105 -1.75 7.42 -5.82
C VAL A 105 -0.63 7.02 -6.76
N CYS A 106 0.02 5.88 -6.53
CA CYS A 106 1.07 5.37 -7.40
C CYS A 106 0.58 5.05 -8.80
N GLU A 107 -0.59 4.41 -8.95
CA GLU A 107 -1.17 4.13 -10.27
C GLU A 107 -1.43 5.41 -11.06
N VAL A 108 -2.03 6.42 -10.42
CA VAL A 108 -2.34 7.70 -11.07
C VAL A 108 -1.07 8.47 -11.42
N VAL A 109 -0.08 8.52 -10.51
CA VAL A 109 1.20 9.22 -10.76
C VAL A 109 2.00 8.51 -11.85
N PHE A 110 2.10 7.18 -11.82
CA PHE A 110 2.81 6.43 -12.85
C PHE A 110 2.16 6.58 -14.22
N GLU A 111 0.82 6.53 -14.32
CA GLU A 111 0.13 6.81 -15.58
C GLU A 111 0.44 8.23 -16.09
N ALA A 112 0.28 9.24 -15.22
CA ALA A 112 0.49 10.63 -15.59
C ALA A 112 1.94 10.89 -16.04
N VAL A 113 2.93 10.37 -15.32
CA VAL A 113 4.36 10.53 -15.65
C VAL A 113 4.73 9.75 -16.92
N ARG A 114 4.28 8.50 -17.08
CA ARG A 114 4.57 7.71 -18.28
C ARG A 114 4.04 8.37 -19.54
N SER A 115 2.90 9.05 -19.46
CA SER A 115 2.33 9.79 -20.61
C SER A 115 3.24 10.91 -21.13
N GLU A 116 4.24 11.33 -20.35
CA GLU A 116 5.25 12.34 -20.72
C GLU A 116 6.63 11.71 -21.03
N LEU A 117 6.76 10.37 -21.02
CA LEU A 117 8.01 9.66 -21.29
C LEU A 117 7.95 8.87 -22.63
N PRO A 118 9.08 8.68 -23.33
CA PRO A 118 9.13 7.78 -24.48
C PRO A 118 8.91 6.31 -24.08
N ASP A 119 8.17 5.54 -24.89
CA ASP A 119 7.85 4.13 -24.63
C ASP A 119 9.07 3.28 -24.25
N LYS A 120 10.18 3.44 -24.98
CA LYS A 120 11.42 2.71 -24.69
C LYS A 120 11.92 2.95 -23.26
N LEU A 121 11.83 4.18 -22.78
CA LEU A 121 12.26 4.52 -21.43
C LEU A 121 11.29 3.96 -20.37
N VAL A 122 9.99 3.94 -20.69
CA VAL A 122 9.00 3.27 -19.85
C VAL A 122 9.33 1.78 -19.69
N ASP A 123 9.73 1.11 -20.78
CA ASP A 123 10.18 -0.28 -20.78
C ASP A 123 11.50 -0.44 -20.00
N ASP A 124 12.50 0.42 -20.23
CA ASP A 124 13.80 0.35 -19.56
C ASP A 124 13.65 0.49 -18.03
N VAL A 125 12.78 1.39 -17.57
CA VAL A 125 12.38 1.50 -16.16
C VAL A 125 11.72 0.21 -15.69
N ALA A 126 10.74 -0.31 -16.42
CA ALA A 126 10.00 -1.53 -16.07
C ALA A 126 10.94 -2.74 -15.85
N HIS A 127 11.97 -2.90 -16.68
CA HIS A 127 12.95 -3.99 -16.56
C HIS A 127 13.83 -3.90 -15.30
N GLN A 128 13.92 -2.74 -14.65
CA GLN A 128 14.64 -2.58 -13.37
C GLN A 128 13.75 -2.84 -12.15
N LEU A 129 12.45 -3.06 -12.36
CA LEU A 129 11.48 -3.27 -11.29
C LEU A 129 11.22 -4.78 -11.08
N PRO A 130 11.02 -5.22 -9.82
CA PRO A 130 10.57 -6.56 -9.52
C PRO A 130 9.13 -6.70 -10.00
N HIS A 131 8.73 -7.92 -10.35
CA HIS A 131 7.47 -8.22 -11.02
C HIS A 131 6.24 -7.45 -10.48
N GLY A 132 6.02 -7.43 -9.15
CA GLY A 132 4.85 -6.72 -8.58
C GLY A 132 4.88 -5.20 -8.76
N LEU A 133 6.06 -4.59 -8.68
CA LEU A 133 6.25 -3.14 -8.89
C LEU A 133 6.29 -2.80 -10.39
N GLN A 134 6.79 -3.72 -11.22
CA GLN A 134 6.68 -3.64 -12.67
C GLN A 134 5.21 -3.63 -13.11
N GLN A 135 4.37 -4.51 -12.54
CA GLN A 135 2.93 -4.50 -12.79
C GLN A 135 2.28 -3.20 -12.35
N LEU A 136 2.66 -2.64 -11.19
CA LEU A 136 2.14 -1.34 -10.73
C LEU A 136 2.55 -0.21 -11.69
N TRP A 137 3.83 -0.17 -12.08
CA TRP A 137 4.36 0.79 -13.05
C TRP A 137 3.66 0.68 -14.41
N LEU A 138 3.35 -0.54 -14.83
CA LEU A 138 2.72 -0.78 -16.13
C LEU A 138 1.19 -0.66 -16.10
N SER A 139 0.56 -0.67 -14.92
CA SER A 139 -0.89 -0.62 -14.73
C SER A 139 -1.48 0.62 -15.39
N GLY A 140 -2.48 0.45 -16.26
CA GLY A 140 -3.25 1.56 -16.82
C GLY A 140 -4.52 1.77 -16.02
N MET A 141 -4.91 3.03 -15.77
CA MET A 141 -6.13 3.34 -15.01
C MET A 141 -7.36 2.63 -15.59
N ARG A 142 -8.06 1.86 -14.75
CA ARG A 142 -9.50 1.62 -14.91
C ARG A 142 -10.22 2.73 -14.16
N PHE A 143 -11.01 3.54 -14.87
CA PHE A 143 -11.78 4.66 -14.31
C PHE A 143 -13.00 4.18 -13.50
N GLU A 144 -12.77 3.38 -12.47
CA GLU A 144 -13.78 3.11 -11.45
C GLU A 144 -13.30 3.79 -10.16
N PRO A 145 -14.06 4.76 -9.59
CA PRO A 145 -13.64 5.41 -8.37
C PRO A 145 -13.54 4.33 -7.27
N PRO A 146 -12.35 4.12 -6.65
CA PRO A 146 -12.25 3.23 -5.52
C PRO A 146 -13.20 3.67 -4.40
N PRO A 147 -13.69 2.72 -3.58
CA PRO A 147 -14.52 3.06 -2.43
C PRO A 147 -13.83 4.10 -1.55
N GLU A 148 -14.62 5.00 -0.94
CA GLU A 148 -14.20 6.14 -0.09
C GLU A 148 -13.21 5.77 1.05
N GLU A 149 -13.10 4.48 1.32
CA GLU A 149 -12.36 3.80 2.38
C GLU A 149 -10.85 3.72 2.07
N VAL A 150 -10.50 3.82 0.79
CA VAL A 150 -9.12 3.76 0.29
C VAL A 150 -8.37 5.08 0.52
N THR A 151 -9.04 6.20 0.85
CA THR A 151 -8.43 7.55 0.87
C THR A 151 -8.04 8.09 2.25
N LEU A 152 -8.02 7.22 3.26
CA LEU A 152 -7.85 7.63 4.65
C LEU A 152 -6.39 7.99 4.96
N SER A 153 -6.20 8.98 5.84
CA SER A 153 -4.91 9.19 6.53
C SER A 153 -4.59 7.99 7.43
N SER A 154 -3.32 7.81 7.82
CA SER A 154 -2.95 6.71 8.74
C SER A 154 -3.66 6.79 10.11
N ARG A 155 -4.00 8.00 10.58
CA ARG A 155 -4.77 8.21 11.81
C ARG A 155 -6.25 7.89 11.61
N ASP A 156 -6.84 8.38 10.53
CA ASP A 156 -8.26 8.15 10.25
C ASP A 156 -8.53 6.68 9.92
N ALA A 157 -7.57 5.99 9.31
CA ALA A 157 -7.63 4.56 9.06
C ALA A 157 -7.77 3.75 10.35
N ARG A 158 -7.05 4.12 11.41
CA ARG A 158 -7.19 3.45 12.72
C ARG A 158 -8.61 3.65 13.28
N LEU A 159 -9.11 4.88 13.26
CA LEU A 159 -10.46 5.19 13.74
C LEU A 159 -11.51 4.44 12.92
N ALA A 160 -11.35 4.39 11.59
CA ALA A 160 -12.24 3.65 10.70
C ALA A 160 -12.25 2.15 11.00
N ILE A 161 -11.10 1.54 11.35
CA ILE A 161 -11.07 0.14 11.80
C ILE A 161 -11.78 -0.02 13.13
N GLU A 162 -11.53 0.86 14.10
CA GLU A 162 -12.20 0.81 15.41
C GLU A 162 -13.73 0.88 15.24
N GLU A 163 -14.22 1.84 14.46
CA GLU A 163 -15.64 2.00 14.14
C GLU A 163 -16.23 0.81 13.37
N GLU A 164 -15.51 0.27 12.39
CA GLU A 164 -16.00 -0.87 11.60
C GLU A 164 -16.11 -2.14 12.43
N ILE A 165 -15.17 -2.37 13.35
CA ILE A 165 -15.23 -3.51 14.28
C ILE A 165 -16.43 -3.32 15.22
N GLU A 166 -16.59 -2.15 15.85
CA GLU A 166 -17.68 -1.88 16.79
C GLU A 166 -19.06 -1.93 16.12
N ARG A 167 -19.16 -1.53 14.86
CA ARG A 167 -20.37 -1.64 14.05
C ARG A 167 -20.70 -3.09 13.70
N SER A 168 -19.68 -3.91 13.48
CA SER A 168 -19.84 -5.29 13.00
C SER A 168 -20.06 -6.31 14.10
N VAL A 169 -19.56 -6.05 15.31
CA VAL A 169 -19.66 -7.00 16.45
C VAL A 169 -19.77 -6.27 17.78
N SER A 170 -20.63 -6.79 18.67
CA SER A 170 -20.63 -6.39 20.08
C SER A 170 -19.48 -7.08 20.80
N LEU A 171 -18.43 -6.34 21.12
CA LEU A 171 -17.25 -6.87 21.80
C LEU A 171 -17.56 -7.22 23.27
N PRO A 172 -17.05 -8.34 23.79
CA PRO A 172 -17.16 -8.68 25.21
C PRO A 172 -16.50 -7.63 26.12
N PRO A 173 -16.94 -7.51 27.39
CA PRO A 173 -16.34 -6.59 28.35
C PRO A 173 -14.81 -6.77 28.48
N GLY A 174 -14.07 -5.67 28.42
CA GLY A 174 -12.60 -5.68 28.52
C GLY A 174 -11.85 -5.97 27.22
N ILE A 175 -12.55 -6.30 26.14
CA ILE A 175 -11.96 -6.41 24.80
C ILE A 175 -12.19 -5.11 24.04
N THR A 176 -11.10 -4.48 23.59
CA THR A 176 -11.14 -3.33 22.69
C THR A 176 -11.00 -3.78 21.24
N SER A 177 -11.45 -2.95 20.30
CA SER A 177 -11.33 -3.20 18.86
C SER A 177 -9.88 -3.46 18.44
N MET A 178 -8.93 -2.76 19.06
CA MET A 178 -7.51 -2.91 18.74
C MET A 178 -6.88 -4.16 19.37
N ASN A 179 -7.36 -4.59 20.54
CA ASN A 179 -6.95 -5.87 21.12
C ASN A 179 -7.48 -7.03 20.26
N ALA A 180 -8.74 -6.96 19.82
CA ALA A 180 -9.33 -7.89 18.87
C ALA A 180 -8.55 -7.92 17.55
N PHE A 181 -8.28 -6.74 16.97
CA PHE A 181 -7.50 -6.61 15.74
C PHE A 181 -6.12 -7.24 15.86
N SER A 182 -5.37 -6.89 16.91
CA SER A 182 -4.03 -7.44 17.14
C SER A 182 -4.06 -8.96 17.30
N ALA A 183 -4.98 -9.50 18.11
CA ALA A 183 -5.10 -10.94 18.33
C ALA A 183 -5.38 -11.71 17.03
N VAL A 184 -6.38 -11.28 16.27
CA VAL A 184 -6.77 -11.93 15.01
C VAL A 184 -5.65 -11.84 13.97
N MET A 185 -5.06 -10.66 13.78
CA MET A 185 -3.99 -10.47 12.80
C MET A 185 -2.71 -11.22 13.18
N CYS A 186 -2.40 -11.36 14.47
CA CYS A 186 -1.28 -12.19 14.94
C CYS A 186 -1.49 -13.68 14.62
N VAL A 187 -2.71 -14.20 14.84
CA VAL A 187 -3.01 -15.60 14.50
C VAL A 187 -3.01 -15.80 12.99
N LEU A 188 -3.57 -14.87 12.22
CA LEU A 188 -3.52 -14.91 10.75
C LEU A 188 -2.08 -14.90 10.23
N ALA A 189 -1.21 -14.03 10.78
CA ALA A 189 0.19 -13.96 10.42
C ALA A 189 0.94 -15.29 10.66
N ALA A 190 0.55 -16.07 11.67
CA ALA A 190 1.11 -17.41 11.89
C ALA A 190 0.70 -18.42 10.82
N ARG A 191 -0.48 -18.23 10.18
CA ARG A 191 -1.05 -19.15 9.19
C ARG A 191 -0.47 -18.99 7.78
N VAL A 192 0.04 -17.81 7.46
CA VAL A 192 0.64 -17.51 6.16
C VAL A 192 2.17 -17.66 6.23
N SER A 193 2.84 -17.65 5.08
CA SER A 193 4.32 -17.71 5.04
C SER A 193 4.95 -16.50 5.75
N GLY A 194 6.23 -16.60 6.13
CA GLY A 194 6.97 -15.49 6.76
C GLY A 194 7.02 -14.24 5.89
N GLY A 195 7.33 -14.43 4.60
CA GLY A 195 7.22 -13.40 3.56
C GLY A 195 5.84 -12.75 3.53
N GLU A 196 4.77 -13.54 3.46
CA GLU A 196 3.39 -13.01 3.44
C GLU A 196 3.03 -12.27 4.73
N ALA A 197 3.39 -12.80 5.89
CA ALA A 197 3.13 -12.14 7.17
C ALA A 197 3.83 -10.78 7.27
N ARG A 198 5.01 -10.66 6.66
CA ARG A 198 5.76 -9.40 6.54
C ARG A 198 5.06 -8.46 5.55
N GLU A 199 4.66 -8.94 4.38
CA GLU A 199 3.90 -8.16 3.39
C GLU A 199 2.59 -7.63 3.98
N LEU A 200 1.81 -8.50 4.63
CA LEU A 200 0.60 -8.13 5.36
C LEU A 200 0.87 -7.03 6.40
N SER A 201 1.96 -7.14 7.18
CA SER A 201 2.32 -6.12 8.15
C SER A 201 2.74 -4.79 7.50
N LEU A 202 3.41 -4.83 6.35
CA LEU A 202 3.83 -3.62 5.62
C LEU A 202 2.64 -2.94 4.92
N GLY A 203 1.67 -3.72 4.46
CA GLY A 203 0.42 -3.22 3.88
C GLY A 203 -0.52 -2.53 4.87
N LEU A 204 -0.30 -2.68 6.18
CA LEU A 204 -1.07 -1.95 7.18
C LEU A 204 -0.58 -0.50 7.34
N PRO A 205 -1.50 0.44 7.65
CA PRO A 205 -1.16 1.78 8.12
C PRO A 205 -0.17 1.74 9.29
N ASP A 206 0.73 2.72 9.38
CA ASP A 206 1.82 2.73 10.36
C ASP A 206 1.34 2.64 11.82
N THR A 207 0.20 3.30 12.11
CA THR A 207 -0.48 3.27 13.41
C THR A 207 -0.94 1.87 13.84
N LEU A 208 -1.17 0.97 12.88
CA LEU A 208 -1.61 -0.41 13.09
C LEU A 208 -0.45 -1.40 12.96
N ARG A 209 0.55 -1.09 12.13
CA ARG A 209 1.75 -1.92 11.95
C ARG A 209 2.40 -2.25 13.29
N GLY A 210 2.48 -1.29 14.20
CA GLY A 210 3.04 -1.48 15.55
C GLY A 210 2.34 -2.56 16.39
N LEU A 211 1.06 -2.83 16.14
CA LEU A 211 0.26 -3.81 16.89
C LEU A 211 0.57 -5.25 16.48
N VAL A 212 0.99 -5.48 15.24
CA VAL A 212 1.19 -6.82 14.67
C VAL A 212 2.66 -7.13 14.39
N LYS A 213 3.53 -6.11 14.35
CA LYS A 213 4.96 -6.21 14.02
C LYS A 213 5.69 -7.33 14.76
N ARG A 214 5.41 -7.50 16.05
CA ARG A 214 6.04 -8.54 16.89
C ARG A 214 5.69 -9.96 16.43
N CYS A 215 4.46 -10.16 15.98
CA CYS A 215 3.96 -11.45 15.50
C CYS A 215 4.49 -11.77 14.09
N SER A 216 4.62 -10.75 13.23
CA SER A 216 5.07 -10.93 11.84
C SER A 216 6.59 -11.05 11.69
N LEU A 217 7.40 -10.37 12.53
CA LEU A 217 8.86 -10.30 12.33
C LEU A 217 9.67 -11.34 13.12
N HIS A 218 9.12 -11.94 14.17
CA HIS A 218 9.83 -12.91 15.03
C HIS A 218 9.22 -14.32 14.94
N ARG A 219 8.73 -14.70 13.76
CA ARG A 219 8.23 -16.04 13.46
C ARG A 219 9.19 -16.81 12.56
N ALA A 220 9.05 -18.13 12.53
CA ALA A 220 9.72 -18.96 11.53
C ALA A 220 9.19 -18.66 10.13
N GLU A 221 10.00 -18.87 9.09
CA GLU A 221 9.57 -18.63 7.69
C GLU A 221 8.42 -19.55 7.27
N GLU A 222 8.45 -20.80 7.76
CA GLU A 222 7.40 -21.78 7.51
C GLU A 222 6.07 -21.35 8.16
N SER A 223 4.98 -21.48 7.40
CA SER A 223 3.63 -21.25 7.91
C SER A 223 3.24 -22.37 8.87
N GLU A 224 2.51 -22.03 9.93
CA GLU A 224 1.87 -23.05 10.74
C GLU A 224 0.67 -23.63 10.00
N THR A 225 0.49 -24.95 10.06
CA THR A 225 -0.65 -25.62 9.45
C THR A 225 -1.78 -25.75 10.47
N PHE A 226 -2.83 -24.97 10.30
CA PHE A 226 -4.06 -25.14 11.07
C PHE A 226 -5.31 -24.73 10.26
N ASP A 227 -6.47 -25.16 10.72
CA ASP A 227 -7.76 -24.94 10.07
C ASP A 227 -8.56 -23.81 10.73
N ARG A 228 -9.83 -23.69 10.32
CA ARG A 228 -10.75 -22.66 10.86
C ARG A 228 -11.01 -22.81 12.35
N GLU A 229 -11.24 -24.03 12.83
CA GLU A 229 -11.56 -24.26 14.24
C GLU A 229 -10.37 -23.91 15.13
N GLU A 230 -9.17 -24.30 14.71
CA GLU A 230 -7.95 -23.98 15.43
C GLU A 230 -7.62 -22.47 15.38
N LEU A 231 -7.92 -21.77 14.28
CA LEU A 231 -7.84 -20.30 14.24
C LEU A 231 -8.73 -19.67 15.32
N LEU A 232 -10.01 -20.07 15.36
CA LEU A 232 -10.98 -19.55 16.34
C LEU A 232 -10.55 -19.86 17.77
N ARG A 233 -10.04 -21.06 18.02
CA ARG A 233 -9.52 -21.46 19.33
C ARG A 233 -8.33 -20.61 19.76
N ARG A 234 -7.39 -20.33 18.86
CA ARG A 234 -6.21 -19.49 19.15
C ARG A 234 -6.60 -18.03 19.41
N VAL A 235 -7.52 -17.49 18.62
CA VAL A 235 -8.06 -16.14 18.83
C VAL A 235 -8.80 -16.08 20.17
N GLY A 236 -9.65 -17.06 20.47
CA GLY A 236 -10.35 -17.16 21.75
C GLY A 236 -9.39 -17.22 22.93
N ALA A 237 -8.32 -18.02 22.83
CA ALA A 237 -7.27 -18.07 23.85
C ALA A 237 -6.53 -16.74 24.02
N HIS A 238 -6.26 -16.01 22.93
CA HIS A 238 -5.59 -14.70 22.99
C HIS A 238 -6.50 -13.65 23.66
N LEU A 239 -7.79 -13.69 23.39
CA LEU A 239 -8.78 -12.76 23.91
C LEU A 239 -9.43 -13.21 25.23
N ALA A 240 -9.05 -14.39 25.74
CA ALA A 240 -9.65 -15.04 26.90
C ALA A 240 -11.19 -15.19 26.82
N ILE A 241 -11.67 -15.66 25.66
CA ILE A 241 -13.09 -15.94 25.37
C ILE A 241 -13.28 -17.34 24.78
N GLU A 242 -14.53 -17.80 24.73
CA GLU A 242 -14.88 -19.07 24.11
C GLU A 242 -14.71 -19.03 22.58
N PRO A 243 -14.28 -20.13 21.93
CA PRO A 243 -14.08 -20.16 20.48
C PRO A 243 -15.33 -19.81 19.66
N SER A 244 -16.53 -20.07 20.18
CA SER A 244 -17.80 -19.69 19.54
C SER A 244 -17.99 -18.17 19.45
N ASP A 245 -17.47 -17.43 20.42
CA ASP A 245 -17.57 -15.97 20.47
C ASP A 245 -16.46 -15.30 19.63
N ALA A 246 -15.43 -16.05 19.27
CA ALA A 246 -14.31 -15.56 18.47
C ALA A 246 -14.67 -15.36 16.99
N GLU A 247 -15.58 -16.15 16.41
CA GLU A 247 -15.86 -16.08 14.98
C GLU A 247 -16.43 -14.73 14.51
N PRO A 248 -17.46 -14.15 15.16
CA PRO A 248 -17.95 -12.83 14.79
C PRO A 248 -16.85 -11.76 14.86
N ILE A 249 -15.95 -11.85 15.84
CA ILE A 249 -14.81 -10.95 15.99
C ILE A 249 -13.81 -11.12 14.85
N VAL A 250 -13.47 -12.36 14.48
CA VAL A 250 -12.58 -12.64 13.35
C VAL A 250 -13.14 -12.08 12.05
N ARG A 251 -14.44 -12.26 11.78
CA ARG A 251 -15.10 -11.69 10.59
C ARG A 251 -15.03 -10.17 10.59
N ALA A 252 -15.38 -9.53 11.70
CA ALA A 252 -15.32 -8.07 11.83
C ALA A 252 -13.91 -7.53 11.60
N VAL A 253 -12.87 -8.19 12.16
CA VAL A 253 -11.48 -7.79 11.96
C VAL A 253 -11.02 -7.99 10.52
N PHE A 254 -11.32 -9.12 9.89
CA PHE A 254 -10.95 -9.36 8.49
C PHE A 254 -11.60 -8.33 7.56
N LYS A 255 -12.88 -8.03 7.77
CA LYS A 255 -13.58 -6.98 7.05
C LYS A 255 -12.89 -5.63 7.22
N ALA A 256 -12.58 -5.25 8.46
CA ALA A 256 -11.93 -3.98 8.75
C ALA A 256 -10.50 -3.90 8.18
N ALA A 257 -9.72 -4.98 8.25
CA ALA A 257 -8.35 -5.03 7.72
C ALA A 257 -8.32 -4.86 6.20
N LYS A 258 -9.20 -5.56 5.46
CA LYS A 258 -9.26 -5.48 3.99
C LYS A 258 -9.55 -4.08 3.44
N ARG A 259 -10.16 -3.19 4.24
CA ARG A 259 -10.44 -1.80 3.83
C ARG A 259 -9.19 -0.93 3.70
N VAL A 260 -8.13 -1.28 4.44
CA VAL A 260 -6.90 -0.47 4.51
C VAL A 260 -5.68 -1.17 3.91
N LEU A 261 -5.83 -2.45 3.56
CA LEU A 261 -4.79 -3.24 2.92
C LEU A 261 -4.81 -3.03 1.40
N PRO A 262 -3.64 -2.98 0.74
CA PRO A 262 -3.55 -3.05 -0.72
C PRO A 262 -4.27 -4.28 -1.27
N GLU A 263 -4.90 -4.17 -2.45
CA GLU A 263 -5.70 -5.26 -3.05
C GLU A 263 -4.86 -6.53 -3.20
N LYS A 264 -3.62 -6.36 -3.69
CA LYS A 264 -2.68 -7.46 -3.85
C LYS A 264 -2.39 -8.21 -2.55
N ALA A 265 -2.25 -7.49 -1.43
CA ALA A 265 -2.02 -8.13 -0.13
C ALA A 265 -3.27 -8.91 0.33
N VAL A 266 -4.47 -8.44 0.02
CA VAL A 266 -5.71 -9.16 0.30
C VAL A 266 -5.79 -10.48 -0.48
N ASP A 267 -5.41 -10.43 -1.75
CA ASP A 267 -5.40 -11.59 -2.65
C ASP A 267 -4.31 -12.61 -2.28
N ASP A 268 -3.09 -12.14 -2.01
CA ASP A 268 -1.95 -12.99 -1.69
C ASP A 268 -2.19 -13.76 -0.38
N VAL A 269 -2.71 -13.09 0.66
CA VAL A 269 -3.20 -13.77 1.89
C VAL A 269 -4.26 -14.82 1.56
N GLY A 270 -5.30 -14.44 0.82
CA GLY A 270 -6.40 -15.35 0.47
C GLY A 270 -5.93 -16.61 -0.27
N SER A 271 -4.93 -16.47 -1.15
CA SER A 271 -4.35 -17.57 -1.92
C SER A 271 -3.64 -18.61 -1.04
N GLN A 272 -3.05 -18.20 0.09
CA GLN A 272 -2.31 -19.07 1.02
C GLN A 272 -3.21 -19.75 2.06
N LEU A 273 -4.46 -19.31 2.19
CA LEU A 273 -5.41 -19.90 3.13
C LEU A 273 -6.05 -21.19 2.58
N PRO A 274 -6.26 -22.22 3.43
CA PRO A 274 -7.05 -23.40 3.08
C PRO A 274 -8.52 -23.01 2.91
N VAL A 275 -9.28 -23.78 2.12
CA VAL A 275 -10.65 -23.42 1.69
C VAL A 275 -11.55 -22.88 2.82
N PRO A 276 -11.70 -23.54 3.98
CA PRO A 276 -12.59 -23.02 5.04
C PRO A 276 -12.15 -21.67 5.64
N LEU A 277 -10.84 -21.40 5.68
CA LEU A 277 -10.30 -20.12 6.13
C LEU A 277 -10.37 -19.06 5.04
N ARG A 278 -10.18 -19.46 3.78
CA ARG A 278 -10.33 -18.57 2.63
C ARG A 278 -11.77 -18.08 2.50
N GLU A 279 -12.76 -18.95 2.71
CA GLU A 279 -14.18 -18.57 2.76
C GLU A 279 -14.47 -17.57 3.89
N LEU A 280 -13.83 -17.76 5.06
CA LEU A 280 -13.93 -16.82 6.17
C LEU A 280 -13.29 -15.45 5.84
N TRP A 281 -12.14 -15.45 5.16
CA TRP A 281 -11.44 -14.24 4.70
C TRP A 281 -12.20 -13.49 3.61
N GLN A 282 -12.71 -14.21 2.60
CA GLN A 282 -13.40 -13.63 1.45
C GLN A 282 -14.82 -13.18 1.81
N GLY A 283 -15.54 -13.94 2.64
CA GLY A 283 -16.91 -13.65 3.05
C GLY A 283 -17.05 -12.67 4.22
N ALA A 284 -15.95 -12.07 4.68
CA ALA A 284 -15.93 -11.01 5.68
C ALA A 284 -16.18 -9.63 5.07
#